data_AF-A0A9W6UZH9-F1
#
_entry.id   AF-A0A9W6UZH9-F1
#
_cell.length_a   1.000
_cell.length_b   1.000
_cell.length_c   1.000
_cell.angle_alpha   90.00
_cell.angle_beta   90.00
_cell.angle_gamma   90.00
#
_symmetry.space_group_name_H-M   'P 1'
#
loop_
_entity.id
_entity.type
_entity.pdbx_description
1 polymer ?
#
loop_
_entity_poly.entity_id
_entity_poly.type
_entity_poly.pdbx_seq_one_letter_code
_entity_poly.pdbx_strand_id
1 'polypeptide(L)'
;MRKTDPGRAPGADPGTGADPGTGADLIDLRDGDSSFRLRVLGRRMPGVLHLHDRLDAEVLVVSSFVTGRLPVSLLPSDLDEWGRALDVLASGREVAWLEDGSPGIRVRPFDEVHGTPTVLVEDLGRSCVSVLLPLALGAGWIDEQRRLLAQVRRTWPSEVHRPAPGVHEWRR
;
A
#
# COMPACT_ATOMS: atom_id res chain seq x y z
N MET A 1 -51.21 22.63 -25.14
CA MET A 1 -50.15 22.44 -26.17
C MET A 1 -48.80 22.50 -25.47
N ARG A 2 -48.03 21.41 -25.57
CA ARG A 2 -46.72 21.22 -24.94
C ARG A 2 -45.68 22.03 -25.73
N LYS A 3 -44.83 22.79 -25.04
CA LYS A 3 -43.60 23.37 -25.61
C LYS A 3 -42.44 22.65 -24.93
N THR A 4 -41.72 21.88 -25.73
CA THR A 4 -40.61 21.01 -25.36
C THR A 4 -39.35 21.84 -25.12
N ASP A 5 -38.66 21.59 -24.02
CA ASP A 5 -37.33 22.13 -23.69
C ASP A 5 -36.28 21.06 -24.04
N PRO A 6 -35.23 21.36 -24.83
CA PRO A 6 -34.21 20.38 -25.19
C PRO A 6 -32.98 20.46 -24.28
N GLY A 7 -32.60 19.32 -23.70
CA GLY A 7 -31.18 18.99 -23.48
C GLY A 7 -30.56 19.41 -22.15
N ARG A 8 -30.98 18.78 -21.04
CA ARG A 8 -30.13 18.62 -19.85
C ARG A 8 -29.43 17.27 -19.94
N ALA A 9 -28.13 17.26 -20.20
CA ALA A 9 -27.30 16.07 -20.07
C ALA A 9 -27.25 15.62 -18.60
N PRO A 10 -27.49 14.34 -18.27
CA PRO A 10 -27.22 13.81 -16.95
C PRO A 10 -25.71 13.52 -16.80
N GLY A 11 -25.25 13.61 -15.55
CA GLY A 11 -23.86 13.78 -15.17
C GLY A 11 -22.91 12.70 -15.66
N ALA A 12 -21.74 13.14 -16.12
CA ALA A 12 -20.54 12.34 -16.06
C ALA A 12 -20.04 12.40 -14.62
N ASP A 13 -20.35 11.36 -13.85
CA ASP A 13 -19.73 11.07 -12.57
C ASP A 13 -18.41 10.34 -12.89
N PRO A 14 -17.20 10.92 -12.68
CA PRO A 14 -15.96 10.17 -12.80
C PRO A 14 -15.70 9.43 -11.48
N GLY A 15 -16.68 8.64 -11.05
CA GLY A 15 -16.55 7.65 -10.01
C GLY A 15 -16.38 6.28 -10.67
N THR A 16 -15.31 6.09 -11.45
CA THR A 16 -14.92 4.75 -11.88
C THR A 16 -14.55 3.97 -10.64
N GLY A 17 -15.52 3.23 -10.13
CA GLY A 17 -15.32 2.22 -9.12
C GLY A 17 -14.22 1.29 -9.58
N ALA A 18 -13.09 1.34 -8.87
CA ALA A 18 -12.20 0.21 -8.81
C ALA A 18 -13.05 -0.97 -8.31
N ASP A 19 -13.14 -2.00 -9.15
CA ASP A 19 -13.80 -3.26 -8.83
C ASP A 19 -13.23 -3.79 -7.49
N PRO A 20 -14.04 -3.94 -6.42
CA PRO A 20 -13.55 -4.32 -5.09
C PRO A 20 -12.94 -5.74 -5.04
N GLY A 21 -12.97 -6.50 -6.14
CA GLY A 21 -12.41 -7.84 -6.27
C GLY A 21 -10.96 -7.96 -6.74
N THR A 22 -10.38 -6.96 -7.44
CA THR A 22 -9.20 -7.23 -8.31
C THR A 22 -7.85 -6.71 -7.77
N GLY A 23 -7.82 -6.09 -6.59
CA GLY A 23 -6.56 -5.66 -5.94
C GLY A 23 -5.76 -6.81 -5.30
N ALA A 24 -4.44 -6.67 -5.18
CA ALA A 24 -3.57 -7.67 -4.54
C ALA A 24 -2.93 -7.13 -3.26
N ASP A 25 -2.77 -7.98 -2.26
CA ASP A 25 -2.19 -7.60 -0.98
C ASP A 25 -0.66 -7.48 -1.08
N LEU A 26 -0.13 -6.36 -0.62
CA LEU A 26 1.31 -6.12 -0.43
C LEU A 26 1.76 -6.54 0.96
N ILE A 27 0.90 -6.31 1.95
CA ILE A 27 1.09 -6.72 3.34
C ILE A 27 -0.19 -7.40 3.80
N ASP A 28 -0.06 -8.57 4.41
CA ASP A 28 -1.17 -9.26 5.07
C ASP A 28 -0.67 -9.90 6.37
N LEU A 29 -1.03 -9.27 7.49
CA LEU A 29 -0.71 -9.69 8.84
C LEU A 29 -2.02 -9.90 9.60
N ARG A 30 -2.29 -11.14 10.02
CA ARG A 30 -3.55 -11.51 10.68
C ARG A 30 -3.30 -12.32 11.93
N ASP A 31 -4.10 -12.06 12.94
CA ASP A 31 -4.16 -12.80 14.19
C ASP A 31 -5.59 -12.77 14.73
N GLY A 32 -6.29 -13.91 14.67
CA GLY A 32 -7.67 -14.02 15.13
C GLY A 32 -8.62 -13.01 14.47
N ASP A 33 -9.17 -12.10 15.27
CA ASP A 33 -10.07 -11.02 14.84
C ASP A 33 -9.33 -9.75 14.39
N SER A 34 -8.01 -9.71 14.59
CA SER A 34 -7.16 -8.56 14.36
C SER A 34 -6.34 -8.73 13.08
N SER A 35 -6.29 -7.69 12.25
CA SER A 35 -5.50 -7.72 11.01
C SER A 35 -5.01 -6.35 10.60
N PHE A 36 -3.82 -6.34 10.02
CA PHE A 36 -3.26 -5.23 9.28
C PHE A 36 -3.02 -5.68 7.84
N ARG A 37 -3.64 -4.97 6.89
CA ARG A 37 -3.48 -5.23 5.46
C ARG A 37 -3.13 -3.96 4.72
N LEU A 38 -2.28 -4.10 3.72
CA LEU A 38 -2.08 -3.08 2.70
C LEU A 38 -2.38 -3.70 1.34
N ARG A 39 -3.43 -3.22 0.70
CA ARG A 39 -3.90 -3.73 -0.59
C ARG A 39 -3.63 -2.74 -1.71
N VAL A 40 -2.98 -3.20 -2.78
CA VAL A 40 -2.83 -2.44 -4.02
C VAL A 40 -4.10 -2.59 -4.85
N LEU A 41 -4.74 -1.47 -5.17
CA LEU A 41 -6.01 -1.41 -5.91
C LEU A 41 -5.79 -1.30 -7.42
N GLY A 42 -4.65 -0.74 -7.85
CA GLY A 42 -4.30 -0.60 -9.26
C GLY A 42 -3.32 0.55 -9.50
N ARG A 43 -3.10 0.89 -10.78
CA ARG A 43 -2.26 2.03 -11.15
C ARG A 43 -3.06 3.33 -11.13
N ARG A 44 -2.44 4.38 -10.59
CA ARG A 44 -2.97 5.74 -10.63
C ARG A 44 -2.78 6.33 -12.03
N MET A 45 -3.87 6.56 -12.76
CA MET A 45 -3.90 7.23 -14.07
C MET A 45 -2.88 6.68 -15.09
N PRO A 46 -3.15 5.50 -15.69
CA PRO A 46 -2.35 4.98 -16.79
C PRO A 46 -2.26 5.98 -17.95
N GLY A 47 -1.06 6.21 -18.49
CA GLY A 47 -0.84 7.09 -19.66
C GLY A 47 -0.41 8.54 -19.38
N VAL A 48 -0.19 8.92 -18.11
CA VAL A 48 0.39 10.22 -17.74
C VAL A 48 1.86 10.06 -17.31
N LEU A 49 2.78 10.69 -18.05
CA LEU A 49 4.24 10.47 -17.99
C LEU A 49 4.90 10.67 -16.60
N HIS A 50 4.27 11.36 -15.65
CA HIS A 50 4.84 11.59 -14.31
C HIS A 50 4.16 10.78 -13.19
N LEU A 51 3.09 10.04 -13.50
CA LEU A 51 2.30 9.28 -12.52
C LEU A 51 2.10 7.81 -12.92
N HIS A 52 2.56 7.41 -14.10
CA HIS A 52 2.38 6.08 -14.71
C HIS A 52 2.79 4.90 -13.80
N ASP A 53 3.76 5.13 -12.90
CA ASP A 53 4.29 4.09 -12.01
C ASP A 53 3.74 4.17 -10.57
N ARG A 54 2.82 5.09 -10.27
CA ARG A 54 2.17 5.14 -8.95
C ARG A 54 1.06 4.12 -8.82
N LEU A 55 1.02 3.46 -7.67
CA LEU A 55 -0.04 2.53 -7.31
C LEU A 55 -0.99 3.19 -6.31
N ASP A 56 -2.30 3.13 -6.62
CA ASP A 56 -3.32 3.41 -5.63
C ASP A 56 -3.47 2.18 -4.74
N ALA A 57 -3.44 2.41 -3.43
CA ALA A 57 -3.50 1.37 -2.43
C ALA A 57 -4.38 1.81 -1.25
N GLU A 58 -4.70 0.88 -0.37
CA GLU A 58 -5.36 1.16 0.89
C GLU A 58 -4.73 0.37 2.04
N VAL A 59 -4.64 1.03 3.19
CA VAL A 59 -4.36 0.38 4.48
C VAL A 59 -5.69 0.05 5.13
N LEU A 60 -5.81 -1.18 5.61
CA LEU A 60 -6.95 -1.72 6.33
C LEU A 60 -6.47 -2.24 7.68
N VAL A 61 -7.03 -1.67 8.74
CA VAL A 61 -6.83 -2.13 10.12
C VAL A 61 -8.17 -2.62 10.62
N VAL A 62 -8.22 -3.87 11.10
CA VAL A 62 -9.44 -4.46 11.67
C VAL A 62 -9.09 -5.11 13.00
N SER A 63 -9.95 -4.94 14.00
CA SER A 63 -10.04 -5.73 15.22
C SER A 63 -11.50 -5.79 15.68
N SER A 64 -11.79 -6.52 16.76
CA SER A 64 -13.12 -6.47 17.41
C SER A 64 -13.50 -5.08 17.93
N PHE A 65 -12.55 -4.18 18.12
CA PHE A 65 -12.78 -2.85 18.66
C PHE A 65 -12.74 -1.74 17.60
N VAL A 66 -11.81 -1.80 16.65
CA VAL A 66 -11.58 -0.73 15.67
C VAL A 66 -11.57 -1.27 14.24
N THR A 67 -12.16 -0.51 13.32
CA THR A 67 -11.97 -0.70 11.88
C THR A 67 -11.55 0.63 11.27
N GLY A 68 -10.34 0.65 10.69
CA GLY A 68 -9.75 1.82 10.04
C GLY A 68 -9.43 1.52 8.58
N ARG A 69 -9.68 2.48 7.70
CA ARG A 69 -9.32 2.41 6.28
C ARG A 69 -8.71 3.73 5.83
N LEU A 70 -7.52 3.67 5.24
CA LEU A 70 -6.79 4.85 4.78
C LEU A 70 -6.32 4.66 3.34
N PRO A 71 -6.64 5.59 2.41
CA PRO A 71 -6.10 5.55 1.07
C PRO A 71 -4.61 5.94 1.08
N VAL A 72 -3.78 5.22 0.33
CA VAL A 72 -2.34 5.43 0.23
C VAL A 72 -1.92 5.42 -1.23
N SER A 73 -0.90 6.20 -1.59
CA SER A 73 -0.27 6.14 -2.92
C SER A 73 1.13 5.60 -2.75
N LEU A 74 1.46 4.52 -3.45
CA LEU A 74 2.79 3.93 -3.43
C LEU A 74 3.56 4.29 -4.70
N LEU A 75 4.84 4.61 -4.53
CA LEU A 75 5.85 4.67 -5.58
C LEU A 75 6.52 3.30 -5.72
N PRO A 76 7.17 3.01 -6.87
CA PRO A 76 8.00 1.80 -6.99
C PRO A 76 9.12 1.75 -5.94
N SER A 77 9.69 2.90 -5.57
CA SER A 77 10.68 3.02 -4.50
C SER A 77 10.16 2.51 -3.16
N ASP A 78 8.86 2.71 -2.88
CA ASP A 78 8.26 2.30 -1.61
C ASP A 78 8.17 0.76 -1.55
N LEU A 79 7.95 0.09 -2.69
CA LEU A 79 8.02 -1.37 -2.79
C LEU A 79 9.44 -1.90 -2.57
N ASP A 80 10.44 -1.17 -3.07
CA ASP A 80 11.86 -1.51 -2.86
C ASP A 80 12.29 -1.29 -1.42
N GLU A 81 11.82 -0.21 -0.80
CA GLU A 81 11.98 0.06 0.63
C GLU A 81 11.33 -1.02 1.48
N TRP A 82 10.11 -1.44 1.15
CA TRP A 82 9.45 -2.54 1.84
C TRP A 82 10.25 -3.84 1.72
N GLY A 83 10.81 -4.15 0.54
CA GLY A 83 11.71 -5.28 0.37
C GLY A 83 12.91 -5.23 1.30
N ARG A 84 13.59 -4.08 1.40
CA ARG A 84 14.70 -3.88 2.36
C ARG A 84 14.25 -3.95 3.81
N ALA A 85 13.07 -3.43 4.11
CA ALA A 85 12.47 -3.51 5.44
C ALA A 85 12.25 -4.97 5.87
N LEU A 86 11.81 -5.85 4.95
CA LEU A 86 11.69 -7.28 5.22
C LEU A 86 13.02 -7.98 5.52
N ASP A 87 14.14 -7.52 4.95
CA ASP A 87 15.48 -8.02 5.31
C ASP A 87 15.88 -7.57 6.72
N VAL A 88 15.56 -6.33 7.09
CA VAL A 88 15.82 -5.81 8.45
C VAL A 88 14.95 -6.51 9.49
N LEU A 89 13.66 -6.72 9.20
CA LEU A 89 12.74 -7.50 10.03
C LEU A 89 13.22 -8.94 10.22
N ALA A 90 13.75 -9.58 9.16
CA ALA A 90 14.33 -10.92 9.25
C ALA A 90 15.55 -10.99 10.17
N SER A 91 16.27 -9.86 10.33
CA SER A 91 17.36 -9.74 11.31
C SER A 91 16.90 -9.46 12.74
N GLY A 92 15.59 -9.47 13.00
CA GLY A 92 15.02 -9.22 14.32
C GLY A 92 14.97 -7.74 14.72
N ARG A 93 15.20 -6.82 13.78
CA ARG A 93 15.20 -5.38 14.03
C ARG A 93 13.90 -4.74 13.58
N GLU A 94 13.47 -3.70 14.30
CA GLU A 94 12.30 -2.91 13.89
C GLU A 94 12.56 -2.08 12.64
N VAL A 95 11.48 -1.77 11.93
CA VAL A 95 11.48 -0.93 10.74
C VAL A 95 10.36 0.09 10.81
N ALA A 96 10.62 1.25 10.25
CA ALA A 96 9.60 2.22 9.93
C ALA A 96 9.57 2.44 8.41
N TRP A 97 8.38 2.59 7.88
CA TRP A 97 8.10 2.62 6.45
C TRP A 97 6.99 3.64 6.16
N LEU A 98 7.07 4.31 5.01
CA LEU A 98 6.22 5.46 4.65
C LEU A 98 6.24 6.60 5.69
N GLU A 99 7.34 6.80 6.42
CA GLU A 99 7.44 7.81 7.49
C GLU A 99 7.22 9.25 7.00
N ASP A 100 7.60 9.56 5.76
CA ASP A 100 7.37 10.88 5.14
C ASP A 100 5.92 11.08 4.65
N GLY A 101 5.09 10.04 4.73
CA GLY A 101 3.72 10.01 4.25
C GLY A 101 2.65 9.97 5.37
N SER A 102 1.39 9.85 4.96
CA SER A 102 0.28 9.52 5.86
C SER A 102 -0.54 8.41 5.19
N PRO A 103 -0.61 7.21 5.80
CA PRO A 103 -0.08 6.83 7.12
C PRO A 103 1.41 6.44 7.12
N GLY A 104 2.07 6.66 8.26
CA GLY A 104 3.35 6.02 8.60
C GLY A 104 3.12 4.66 9.24
N ILE A 105 3.99 3.69 8.95
CA ILE A 105 3.86 2.31 9.41
C ILE A 105 5.16 1.88 10.10
N ARG A 106 5.08 1.40 11.34
CA ARG A 106 6.21 0.80 12.06
C ARG A 106 5.89 -0.65 12.37
N VAL A 107 6.84 -1.54 12.07
CA VAL A 107 6.72 -2.97 12.35
C VAL A 107 7.88 -3.39 13.24
N ARG A 108 7.57 -4.00 14.37
CA ARG A 108 8.54 -4.59 15.28
C ARG A 108 8.38 -6.11 15.23
N PRO A 109 9.44 -6.87 14.91
CA PRO A 109 9.34 -8.33 14.79
C PRO A 109 9.19 -9.02 16.16
N PHE A 110 9.54 -8.35 17.25
CA PHE A 110 9.29 -8.81 18.60
C PHE A 110 9.18 -7.62 19.56
N ASP A 111 8.07 -7.54 20.29
CA ASP A 111 7.86 -6.55 21.33
C ASP A 111 7.89 -7.22 22.72
N GLU A 112 8.70 -6.71 23.64
CA GLU A 112 8.86 -7.31 24.98
C GLU A 112 7.60 -7.20 25.85
N VAL A 113 6.80 -6.14 25.66
CA VAL A 113 5.58 -5.90 26.45
C VAL A 113 4.48 -6.85 26.02
N HIS A 114 4.36 -7.09 24.72
CA HIS A 114 3.30 -7.92 24.15
C HIS A 114 3.74 -9.38 23.87
N GLY A 115 5.04 -9.67 23.87
CA GLY A 115 5.61 -10.98 23.58
C GLY A 115 5.42 -11.45 22.13
N THR A 116 5.09 -10.54 21.22
CA THR A 116 4.66 -10.84 19.85
C THR A 116 5.05 -9.71 18.90
N PRO A 117 5.10 -9.93 17.57
CA PRO A 117 5.24 -8.83 16.62
C PRO A 117 4.19 -7.74 16.81
N THR A 118 4.56 -6.49 16.60
CA THR A 118 3.63 -5.35 16.67
C THR A 118 3.67 -4.53 15.39
N VAL A 119 2.51 -4.01 15.02
CA VAL A 119 2.33 -3.05 13.93
C VAL A 119 1.73 -1.77 14.49
N LEU A 120 2.40 -0.65 14.28
CA LEU A 120 1.91 0.67 14.59
C LEU A 120 1.60 1.40 13.29
N VAL A 121 0.37 1.89 13.17
CA VAL A 121 -0.10 2.72 12.05
C VAL A 121 -0.39 4.10 12.59
N GLU A 122 0.25 5.13 12.03
CA GLU A 122 0.11 6.51 12.48
C GLU A 122 -0.39 7.39 11.33
N ASP A 123 -1.55 8.02 11.52
CA ASP A 123 -2.14 8.94 10.56
C ASP A 123 -2.16 10.37 11.10
N LEU A 124 -0.97 10.85 11.49
CA LEU A 124 -0.80 12.15 12.13
C LEU A 124 -1.14 13.34 11.22
N GLY A 125 -1.03 13.15 9.90
CA GLY A 125 -1.27 14.21 8.91
C GLY A 125 -2.75 14.44 8.57
N ARG A 126 -3.64 13.49 8.86
CA ARG A 126 -5.08 13.60 8.51
C ARG A 126 -6.00 13.48 9.71
N SER A 127 -5.88 12.40 10.48
CA SER A 127 -6.80 12.11 11.59
C SER A 127 -6.17 12.31 12.98
N CYS A 128 -4.85 12.44 13.06
CA CYS A 128 -4.11 12.43 14.33
C CYS A 128 -4.34 11.16 15.16
N VAL A 129 -4.65 10.04 14.50
CA VAL A 129 -4.90 8.75 15.12
C VAL A 129 -3.70 7.83 14.93
N SER A 130 -3.33 7.13 16.01
CA SER A 130 -2.38 6.02 15.96
C SER A 130 -3.06 4.74 16.44
N VAL A 131 -2.77 3.62 15.78
CA VAL A 131 -3.28 2.29 16.14
C VAL A 131 -2.11 1.32 16.27
N LEU A 132 -1.96 0.73 17.45
CA LEU A 132 -0.98 -0.32 17.73
C LEU A 132 -1.68 -1.68 17.78
N LEU A 133 -1.15 -2.64 17.02
CA LEU A 133 -1.68 -4.00 16.91
C LEU A 133 -0.58 -5.00 17.24
N PRO A 134 -0.62 -5.64 18.42
CA PRO A 134 0.09 -6.88 18.67
C PRO A 134 -0.55 -8.01 17.86
N LEU A 135 0.24 -8.78 17.13
CA LEU A 135 -0.25 -9.86 16.26
C LEU A 135 0.59 -11.13 16.48
N ALA A 136 -0.04 -12.22 16.92
CA ALA A 136 0.56 -13.55 17.07
C ALA A 136 0.79 -14.22 15.71
N LEU A 137 1.79 -13.73 14.98
CA LEU A 137 2.10 -14.20 13.63
C LEU A 137 2.80 -15.56 13.66
N GLY A 138 2.40 -16.44 12.75
CA GLY A 138 3.04 -17.75 12.56
C GLY A 138 4.50 -17.66 12.13
N ALA A 139 5.25 -18.74 12.32
CA ALA A 139 6.60 -18.86 11.78
C ALA A 139 6.58 -18.66 10.25
N GLY A 140 7.54 -17.91 9.72
CA GLY A 140 7.64 -17.63 8.28
C GLY A 140 6.75 -16.48 7.78
N TRP A 141 6.11 -15.70 8.66
CA TRP A 141 5.29 -14.55 8.23
C TRP A 141 6.06 -13.55 7.34
N ILE A 142 7.38 -13.44 7.54
CA ILE A 142 8.27 -12.60 6.71
C ILE A 142 8.38 -13.17 5.29
N ASP A 143 8.54 -14.48 5.14
CA ASP A 143 8.61 -15.14 3.82
C ASP A 143 7.29 -14.98 3.06
N GLU A 144 6.18 -15.02 3.79
CA GLU A 144 4.87 -14.72 3.24
C GLU A 144 4.77 -13.27 2.74
N GLN A 145 5.27 -12.29 3.50
CA GLN A 145 5.31 -10.90 3.01
C GLN A 145 6.23 -10.74 1.78
N ARG A 146 7.33 -11.49 1.70
CA ARG A 146 8.20 -11.51 0.51
C ARG A 146 7.46 -12.06 -0.71
N ARG A 147 6.64 -13.11 -0.52
CA ARG A 147 5.80 -13.70 -1.57
C ARG A 147 4.77 -12.70 -2.08
N LEU A 148 4.10 -11.97 -1.18
CA LEU A 148 3.13 -10.92 -1.50
C LEU A 148 3.79 -9.77 -2.27
N LEU A 149 4.92 -9.25 -1.80
CA LEU A 149 5.70 -8.23 -2.52
C LEU A 149 6.09 -8.70 -3.94
N ALA A 150 6.56 -9.93 -4.07
CA ALA A 150 6.90 -10.49 -5.38
C ALA A 150 5.67 -10.63 -6.30
N GLN A 151 4.49 -10.93 -5.75
CA GLN A 151 3.24 -10.97 -6.50
C GLN A 151 2.84 -9.58 -6.98
N VAL A 152 2.85 -8.57 -6.11
CA VAL A 152 2.56 -7.17 -6.49
C VAL A 152 3.47 -6.70 -7.61
N ARG A 153 4.78 -6.95 -7.50
CA ARG A 153 5.76 -6.59 -8.55
C ARG A 153 5.51 -7.28 -9.89
N ARG A 154 4.98 -8.51 -9.90
CA ARG A 154 4.60 -9.22 -11.13
C ARG A 154 3.32 -8.69 -11.73
N THR A 155 2.33 -8.34 -10.90
CA THR A 155 1.04 -7.82 -11.36
C THR A 155 1.16 -6.39 -11.89
N TRP A 156 2.00 -5.57 -11.26
CA TRP A 156 2.28 -4.19 -11.68
C TRP A 156 3.78 -3.97 -11.83
N PRO A 157 4.38 -4.44 -12.93
CA PRO A 157 5.77 -4.13 -13.23
C PRO A 157 5.93 -2.61 -13.41
N SER A 158 7.08 -2.05 -13.04
CA SER A 158 7.39 -0.65 -13.37
C SER A 158 7.47 -0.52 -14.90
N GLU A 159 6.79 0.46 -15.47
CA GLU A 159 6.86 0.74 -16.91
C GLU A 159 8.16 1.47 -17.28
N VAL A 160 8.76 2.19 -16.33
CA VAL A 160 10.02 2.90 -16.54
C VAL A 160 11.20 2.06 -16.09
N HIS A 161 11.83 1.44 -17.08
CA HIS A 161 13.23 1.07 -16.98
C HIS A 161 14.04 2.38 -16.90
N ARG A 162 14.50 2.79 -15.72
CA ARG A 162 15.47 3.89 -15.62
C ARG A 162 16.80 3.36 -16.19
N PRO A 163 17.28 3.75 -17.38
CA PRO A 163 18.65 3.43 -17.75
C PRO A 163 19.56 4.09 -16.72
N ALA A 164 20.67 3.42 -16.39
CA ALA A 164 21.67 3.98 -15.48
C ALA A 164 21.98 5.45 -15.86
N PRO A 165 22.13 6.36 -14.88
CA PRO A 165 22.47 7.75 -15.19
C PRO A 165 23.77 7.76 -16.01
N GLY A 166 23.71 8.26 -17.25
CA GLY A 166 24.89 8.41 -18.12
C GLY A 166 24.89 7.66 -19.45
N VAL A 167 23.85 6.90 -19.81
CA VAL A 167 23.79 6.30 -21.16
C VAL A 167 23.16 7.28 -22.16
N HIS A 168 24.01 8.07 -22.81
CA HIS A 168 23.68 8.78 -24.04
C HIS A 168 24.57 8.25 -25.16
N GLU A 169 24.04 7.41 -26.05
CA GLU A 169 24.70 7.09 -27.31
C GLU A 169 24.16 7.99 -28.42
N TRP A 170 25.03 8.84 -28.95
CA TRP A 170 24.74 9.66 -30.13
C TRP A 170 24.94 8.82 -31.39
N ARG A 171 23.93 8.76 -32.27
CA ARG A 171 24.10 8.16 -33.61
C ARG A 171 24.81 9.12 -34.56
N ARG A 172 25.73 8.56 -35.35
CA ARG A 172 26.37 9.22 -36.51
C ARG A 172 25.57 8.95 -37.78
#